data_AF-A0A6A7KA60-F1
#
_entry.id   AF-A0A6A7KA60-F1
#
_cell.length_a   1.000
_cell.length_b   1.000
_cell.length_c   1.000
_cell.angle_alpha   90.00
_cell.angle_beta   90.00
_cell.angle_gamma   90.00
#
_symmetry.space_group_name_H-M   'P 1'
#
loop_
_entity.id
_entity.type
_entity.pdbx_description
1 polymer ?
#
loop_
_entity_poly.entity_id
_entity_poly.type
_entity_poly.pdbx_seq_one_letter_code
_entity_poly.pdbx_strand_id
1 'polypeptide(L)'
;MNKIMYIFIIFIFFFNIEYIIDNFTKIEKRKIKWKRMKDKGLVLYIIIGGVFYYGFIGSLIGMIIVPWINFNFSFDFIYYETYISWCFIIGTIMLSSGIISRYLKWKDYQKKYESL
;
A
#
# COMPACT_ATOMS: atom_id res chain seq x y z
N MET A 1 -24.60 35.58 32.99
CA MET A 1 -23.91 34.72 32.00
C MET A 1 -23.08 33.69 32.76
N ASN A 2 -23.42 32.41 32.65
CA ASN A 2 -22.95 31.34 33.53
C ASN A 2 -21.47 30.98 33.28
N LYS A 3 -20.67 30.86 34.35
CA LYS A 3 -19.28 30.34 34.33
C LYS A 3 -19.15 29.01 33.57
N ILE A 4 -20.20 28.19 33.58
CA ILE A 4 -20.30 26.92 32.86
C ILE A 4 -20.14 27.12 31.34
N MET A 5 -20.70 28.20 30.79
CA MET A 5 -20.62 28.50 29.35
C MET A 5 -19.19 28.86 28.92
N TYR A 6 -18.45 29.57 29.78
CA TYR A 6 -17.04 29.89 29.53
C TYR A 6 -16.15 28.65 29.53
N ILE A 7 -16.37 27.74 30.47
CA ILE A 7 -15.63 26.46 30.53
C ILE A 7 -15.90 25.62 29.28
N PHE A 8 -17.15 25.60 28.80
CA PHE A 8 -17.52 24.86 27.60
C PHE A 8 -16.86 25.43 26.32
N ILE A 9 -16.77 26.76 26.20
CA ILE A 9 -16.09 27.42 25.07
C ILE A 9 -14.58 27.10 25.06
N ILE A 10 -13.93 27.15 26.24
CA ILE A 10 -12.50 26.82 26.38
C ILE A 10 -12.27 25.35 25.99
N PHE A 11 -13.15 24.44 26.40
CA PHE A 11 -13.06 23.01 26.08
C PHE A 11 -13.18 22.74 24.57
N ILE A 12 -14.14 23.37 23.89
CA ILE A 12 -14.30 23.26 22.42
C ILE A 12 -13.06 23.80 21.69
N PHE A 13 -12.49 24.90 22.18
CA PHE A 13 -11.30 25.51 21.59
C PHE A 13 -10.08 24.58 21.72
N PHE A 14 -9.89 23.96 22.88
CA PHE A 14 -8.78 23.03 23.12
C PHE A 14 -8.88 21.77 22.24
N PHE A 15 -10.08 21.20 22.11
CA PHE A 15 -10.31 20.02 21.28
C PHE A 15 -10.09 20.32 19.78
N ASN A 16 -10.47 21.52 19.33
CA ASN A 16 -10.18 21.97 17.96
C ASN A 16 -8.68 22.12 17.73
N ILE A 17 -7.94 22.67 18.69
CA ILE A 17 -6.48 22.82 18.57
C ILE A 17 -5.80 21.45 18.48
N GLU A 18 -6.15 20.49 19.35
CA GLU A 18 -5.61 19.13 19.28
C GLU A 18 -5.90 18.48 17.92
N TYR A 19 -7.13 18.60 17.42
CA TYR A 19 -7.49 18.08 16.10
C TYR A 19 -6.67 18.71 14.96
N ILE A 20 -6.41 20.02 15.04
CA ILE A 20 -5.60 20.75 14.05
C ILE A 20 -4.14 20.28 14.12
N ILE A 21 -3.56 20.15 15.31
CA ILE A 21 -2.18 19.68 15.53
C ILE A 21 -2.01 18.25 15.00
N ASP A 22 -2.97 17.36 15.28
CA ASP A 22 -2.96 15.98 14.80
C ASP A 22 -3.03 15.90 13.27
N ASN A 23 -3.83 16.76 12.64
CA ASN A 23 -3.89 16.82 11.18
C ASN A 23 -2.61 17.41 10.58
N PHE A 24 -2.03 18.44 11.21
CA PHE A 24 -0.80 19.06 10.75
C PHE A 24 0.37 18.07 10.78
N THR A 25 0.55 17.34 11.88
CA THR A 25 1.59 16.31 12.01
C THR A 25 1.40 15.16 11.01
N LYS A 26 0.15 14.76 10.72
CA LYS A 26 -0.15 13.78 9.66
C LYS A 26 0.25 14.28 8.27
N ILE A 27 0.02 15.55 7.97
CA ILE A 27 0.38 16.16 6.68
C ILE A 27 1.90 16.24 6.53
N GLU A 28 2.63 16.69 7.54
CA GLU A 28 4.10 16.73 7.51
C GLU A 28 4.70 15.35 7.30
N LYS A 29 4.22 14.33 8.03
CA LYS A 29 4.66 12.94 7.84
C LYS A 29 4.45 12.48 6.39
N ARG A 30 3.33 12.86 5.76
CA ARG A 30 3.05 12.54 4.35
C ARG A 30 3.93 13.32 3.38
N LYS A 31 4.25 14.59 3.64
CA LYS A 31 5.21 15.39 2.86
C LYS A 31 6.62 14.80 2.92
N ILE A 32 7.11 14.46 4.11
CA ILE A 32 8.41 13.80 4.30
C ILE A 32 8.45 12.47 3.54
N LYS A 33 7.36 11.70 3.61
CA LYS A 33 7.24 10.45 2.85
C LYS A 33 7.29 10.68 1.34
N TRP A 34 6.59 11.69 0.83
CA TRP A 34 6.63 12.08 -0.58
C TRP A 34 8.04 12.49 -1.01
N LYS A 35 8.72 13.33 -0.24
CA LYS A 35 10.12 13.73 -0.51
C LYS A 35 11.04 12.51 -0.63
N ARG A 36 10.99 11.59 0.35
CA ARG A 36 11.75 10.33 0.29
C ARG A 36 11.38 9.44 -0.91
N MET A 37 10.12 9.44 -1.33
CA MET A 37 9.69 8.71 -2.53
C MET A 37 10.30 9.38 -3.78
N LYS A 38 10.14 10.69 -3.93
CA LYS A 38 10.70 11.50 -5.02
C LYS A 38 12.22 11.32 -5.15
N ASP A 39 12.94 11.41 -4.04
CA ASP A 39 14.41 11.26 -3.99
C ASP A 39 14.89 9.89 -4.49
N LYS A 40 14.10 8.83 -4.26
CA LYS A 40 14.38 7.47 -4.75
C LYS A 40 14.07 7.30 -6.23
N GLY A 41 13.23 8.16 -6.80
CA GLY A 41 12.75 8.05 -8.18
C GLY A 41 11.61 7.04 -8.34
N LEU A 42 10.76 7.31 -9.35
CA LEU A 42 9.55 6.54 -9.64
C LEU A 42 9.86 5.06 -9.91
N VAL A 43 10.89 4.80 -10.74
CA VAL A 43 11.27 3.45 -11.16
C VAL A 43 11.67 2.60 -9.96
N LEU A 44 12.53 3.12 -9.09
CA LEU A 44 12.98 2.40 -7.90
C LEU A 44 11.84 2.16 -6.91
N TYR A 45 10.92 3.13 -6.77
CA TYR A 45 9.73 2.98 -5.94
C TYR A 45 8.79 1.88 -6.44
N ILE A 46 8.59 1.80 -7.75
CA ILE A 46 7.77 0.75 -8.40
C ILE A 46 8.44 -0.62 -8.25
N ILE A 47 9.75 -0.72 -8.44
CA ILE A 47 10.48 -1.99 -8.32
C ILE A 47 10.41 -2.51 -6.87
N ILE A 48 10.79 -1.68 -5.89
CA ILE A 48 10.83 -2.11 -4.48
C ILE A 48 9.42 -2.38 -3.94
N GLY A 49 8.46 -1.51 -4.25
CA GLY A 49 7.12 -1.59 -3.67
C GLY A 49 6.13 -2.44 -4.45
N GLY A 50 6.33 -2.57 -5.77
CA GLY A 50 5.46 -3.29 -6.69
C GLY A 50 6.04 -4.68 -6.95
N VAL A 51 7.22 -4.76 -7.53
CA VAL A 51 7.83 -6.05 -7.94
C VAL A 51 8.22 -6.91 -6.74
N PHE A 52 8.99 -6.37 -5.79
CA PHE A 52 9.45 -7.18 -4.65
C PHE A 52 8.32 -7.52 -3.67
N TYR A 53 7.51 -6.53 -3.27
CA TYR A 53 6.48 -6.77 -2.27
C TYR A 53 5.30 -7.61 -2.80
N TYR A 54 4.76 -7.28 -3.99
CA TYR A 54 3.65 -8.05 -4.55
C TYR A 54 4.10 -9.35 -5.20
N GLY A 55 5.32 -9.40 -5.77
CA GLY A 55 5.91 -10.65 -6.24
C GLY A 55 6.13 -11.65 -5.11
N PHE A 56 6.66 -11.19 -3.97
CA PHE A 56 6.84 -12.05 -2.79
C PHE A 56 5.51 -12.54 -2.22
N ILE A 57 4.53 -11.65 -2.03
CA ILE A 57 3.19 -12.05 -1.55
C ILE A 57 2.53 -13.00 -2.55
N GLY A 58 2.65 -12.74 -3.85
CA GLY A 58 2.09 -13.63 -4.87
C GLY A 58 2.73 -15.00 -4.90
N SER A 59 4.03 -15.09 -4.66
CA SER A 59 4.73 -16.37 -4.50
C SER A 59 4.22 -17.15 -3.28
N LEU A 60 3.97 -16.48 -2.16
CA LEU A 60 3.42 -17.11 -0.94
C LEU A 60 1.98 -17.59 -1.16
N ILE A 61 1.15 -16.78 -1.82
CA ILE A 61 -0.22 -17.15 -2.15
C ILE A 61 -0.22 -18.35 -3.11
N GLY A 62 0.65 -18.36 -4.13
CA GLY A 62 0.81 -19.50 -5.03
C GLY A 62 1.26 -20.78 -4.31
N MET A 63 2.15 -20.66 -3.32
CA MET A 63 2.59 -21.81 -2.52
C MET A 63 1.50 -22.36 -1.59
N ILE A 64 0.57 -21.53 -1.12
CA ILE A 64 -0.47 -21.95 -0.14
C ILE A 64 -1.76 -22.38 -0.84
N ILE A 65 -2.22 -21.62 -1.83
CA ILE A 65 -3.53 -21.84 -2.48
C ILE A 65 -3.46 -23.04 -3.43
N VAL A 66 -2.36 -23.20 -4.16
CA VAL A 66 -2.30 -24.20 -5.22
C VAL A 66 -2.33 -25.65 -4.70
N PRO A 67 -1.66 -26.00 -3.58
CA PRO A 67 -1.85 -27.31 -2.94
C PRO A 67 -3.28 -27.52 -2.42
N TRP A 68 -3.97 -26.44 -2.05
CA TRP A 68 -5.29 -26.51 -1.43
C TRP A 68 -6.43 -26.67 -2.44
N ILE A 69 -6.28 -26.09 -3.64
CA ILE A 69 -7.21 -26.28 -4.75
C ILE A 69 -7.11 -27.70 -5.33
N ASN A 70 -5.95 -28.35 -5.24
CA ASN A 70 -5.73 -29.71 -5.74
C ASN A 70 -5.43 -30.69 -4.61
N PHE A 71 -6.48 -31.17 -3.93
CA PHE A 71 -6.40 -32.22 -2.92
C PHE A 71 -5.87 -33.57 -3.46
N ASN A 72 -5.76 -33.72 -4.80
CA ASN A 72 -5.23 -34.88 -5.51
C ASN A 72 -3.77 -34.70 -5.96
N PHE A 73 -2.94 -33.97 -5.20
CA PHE A 73 -1.50 -33.77 -5.49
C PHE A 73 -0.63 -35.03 -5.29
N SER A 74 -1.23 -36.20 -5.49
CA SER A 74 -0.59 -37.50 -5.52
C SER A 74 -0.57 -37.96 -6.98
N PHE A 75 0.63 -38.02 -7.55
CA PHE A 75 0.99 -38.63 -8.83
C PHE A 75 0.84 -37.79 -10.12
N ASP A 76 1.99 -37.68 -10.78
CA ASP A 76 2.22 -37.52 -12.22
C ASP A 76 2.56 -36.12 -12.78
N PHE A 77 3.78 -36.10 -13.33
CA PHE A 77 4.55 -35.08 -14.03
C PHE A 77 3.75 -34.09 -14.93
N ILE A 78 2.55 -34.47 -15.39
CA ILE A 78 1.64 -33.66 -16.23
C ILE A 78 1.08 -32.46 -15.45
N TYR A 79 0.95 -32.55 -14.13
CA TYR A 79 0.49 -31.45 -13.28
C TYR A 79 1.58 -30.44 -12.93
N TYR A 80 2.87 -30.77 -13.09
CA TYR A 80 3.97 -29.85 -12.79
C TYR A 80 4.06 -28.71 -13.82
N GLU A 81 3.91 -29.01 -15.11
CA GLU A 81 3.89 -27.97 -16.15
C GLU A 81 2.66 -27.06 -16.04
N THR A 82 1.51 -27.65 -15.71
CA THR A 82 0.26 -26.91 -15.44
C THR A 82 0.44 -26.00 -14.21
N TYR A 83 1.05 -26.53 -13.14
CA TYR A 83 1.40 -25.77 -11.93
C TYR A 83 2.32 -24.60 -12.23
N ILE A 84 3.42 -24.83 -12.97
CA ILE A 84 4.35 -23.78 -13.41
C ILE A 84 3.60 -22.72 -14.21
N SER A 85 2.76 -23.12 -15.16
CA SER A 85 1.98 -22.21 -15.98
C SER A 85 1.05 -21.32 -15.14
N TRP A 86 0.36 -21.89 -14.15
CA TRP A 86 -0.46 -21.14 -13.21
C TRP A 86 0.35 -20.19 -12.34
N CYS A 87 1.51 -20.63 -11.83
CA CYS A 87 2.43 -19.77 -11.08
C CYS A 87 2.92 -18.59 -11.93
N PHE A 88 3.22 -18.82 -13.22
CA PHE A 88 3.60 -17.75 -14.14
C PHE A 88 2.45 -16.77 -14.40
N ILE A 89 1.23 -17.26 -14.62
CA ILE A 89 0.05 -16.41 -14.85
C ILE A 89 -0.24 -15.56 -13.61
N ILE A 90 -0.32 -16.19 -12.43
CA ILE A 90 -0.58 -15.51 -11.16
C ILE A 90 0.55 -14.52 -10.86
N GLY A 91 1.81 -14.93 -11.02
CA GLY A 91 2.97 -14.07 -10.83
C GLY A 91 2.93 -12.83 -11.74
N THR A 92 2.59 -13.01 -13.02
CA THR A 92 2.49 -11.90 -13.99
C THR A 92 1.36 -10.93 -13.64
N ILE A 93 0.19 -11.43 -13.24
CA ILE A 93 -0.95 -10.61 -12.80
C ILE A 93 -0.59 -9.83 -11.53
N MET A 94 0.07 -10.46 -10.56
CA MET A 94 0.43 -9.82 -9.30
C MET A 94 1.55 -8.79 -9.46
N LEU A 95 2.53 -9.05 -10.35
CA LEU A 95 3.54 -8.07 -10.72
C LEU A 95 2.91 -6.85 -11.41
N SER A 96 2.06 -7.09 -12.41
CA SER A 96 1.39 -6.03 -13.16
C SER A 96 0.50 -5.17 -12.27
N SER A 97 -0.31 -5.79 -11.41
CA SER A 97 -1.16 -5.07 -10.45
C SER A 97 -0.34 -4.31 -9.40
N GLY A 98 0.77 -4.87 -8.93
CA GLY A 98 1.72 -4.20 -8.03
C GLY A 98 2.34 -2.95 -8.66
N ILE A 99 2.76 -3.04 -9.92
CA ILE A 99 3.32 -1.92 -10.69
C ILE A 99 2.27 -0.81 -10.86
N ILE A 100 1.07 -1.17 -11.33
CA ILE A 100 -0.03 -0.22 -11.57
C ILE A 100 -0.43 0.49 -10.26
N SER A 101 -0.62 -0.27 -9.18
CA SER A 101 -0.99 0.27 -7.87
C SER A 101 0.04 1.27 -7.34
N ARG A 102 1.34 0.94 -7.45
CA ARG A 102 2.42 1.84 -7.00
C ARG A 102 2.53 3.08 -7.88
N TYR A 103 2.34 2.94 -9.19
CA TYR A 103 2.31 4.07 -10.10
C TYR A 103 1.15 5.04 -9.81
N LEU A 104 -0.07 4.51 -9.65
CA LEU A 104 -1.24 5.32 -9.30
C LEU A 104 -1.03 6.06 -7.98
N LYS A 105 -0.50 5.35 -6.97
CA LYS A 105 -0.19 5.96 -5.68
C LYS A 105 0.84 7.08 -5.80
N TRP A 106 1.90 6.88 -6.58
CA TRP A 106 2.88 7.93 -6.84
C TRP A 106 2.23 9.15 -7.49
N LYS A 107 1.42 8.94 -8.53
CA LYS A 107 0.69 10.01 -9.23
C LYS A 107 -0.25 10.79 -8.29
N ASP A 108 -0.91 10.11 -7.36
CA ASP A 108 -1.74 10.75 -6.35
C ASP A 108 -0.92 11.62 -5.38
N TYR A 109 0.24 11.14 -4.94
CA TYR A 109 1.15 11.94 -4.10
C TYR A 109 1.69 13.13 -4.88
N GLN A 110 2.07 12.93 -6.15
CA GLN A 110 2.53 13.99 -7.04
C GLN A 110 1.47 15.09 -7.17
N LYS A 111 0.23 14.73 -7.53
CA LYS A 111 -0.88 15.69 -7.65
C LYS A 111 -1.16 16.46 -6.35
N LYS A 112 -0.98 15.82 -5.19
CA LYS A 112 -1.28 16.43 -3.87
C LYS A 112 -0.15 17.28 -3.29
N TYR A 113 1.10 16.98 -3.61
CA TYR A 113 2.26 17.52 -2.90
C TYR A 113 3.35 18.10 -3.81
N GLU A 114 3.20 18.05 -5.13
CA GLU A 114 4.14 18.70 -6.05
C GLU A 114 3.91 20.20 -6.17
N SER A 115 2.68 20.68 -5.92
CA SER A 115 2.32 22.10 -5.94
C SER A 115 2.42 22.80 -4.57
N LEU A 116 2.97 22.12 -3.54
CA LEU A 116 3.12 22.58 -2.16
C LEU A 116 4.59 22.74 -1.79
#